data_AF-A0A2S9FLS5-F1
#
_entry.id   AF-A0A2S9FLS5-F1
#
_cell.length_a   1.000
_cell.length_b   1.000
_cell.length_c   1.000
_cell.angle_alpha   90.00
_cell.angle_beta   90.00
_cell.angle_gamma   90.00
#
_symmetry.space_group_name_H-M   'P 1'
#
loop_
_entity.id
_entity.type
_entity.pdbx_description
1 polymer ?
#
loop_
_entity_poly.entity_id
_entity_poly.type
_entity_poly.pdbx_seq_one_letter_code
_entity_poly.pdbx_strand_id
1 'polypeptide(L)'
;VQRALSDGVPLVVAGQTEDKPEVAARVEYFGAGVNLRTGTPGPAEVRAAVRDVLSNETYRSNARRLQDAYALRDSITDIAAVVDEAIAKPAPHLQSVR
;
A
#
# COMPACT_ATOMS: atom_id res chain seq x y z
N VAL A 1 -6.57 -0.15 -1.92
CA VAL A 1 -5.59 -0.98 -1.17
C VAL A 1 -5.17 -0.34 0.15
N GLN A 2 -4.61 0.88 0.17
CA GLN A 2 -4.11 1.47 1.42
C GLN A 2 -5.16 1.56 2.53
N ARG A 3 -6.39 1.99 2.22
CA ARG A 3 -7.47 2.05 3.21
C ARG A 3 -7.75 0.69 3.88
N ALA A 4 -7.86 -0.37 3.09
CA ALA A 4 -8.13 -1.71 3.63
C ALA A 4 -6.98 -2.20 4.54
N LEU A 5 -5.73 -1.93 4.17
CA LEU A 5 -4.57 -2.28 5.00
C LEU A 5 -4.49 -1.43 6.28
N SER A 6 -4.84 -0.14 6.23
CA SER A 6 -4.98 0.70 7.43
C SER A 6 -6.06 0.20 8.39
N ASP A 7 -7.07 -0.49 7.86
CA ASP A 7 -8.15 -1.10 8.63
C ASP A 7 -7.85 -2.59 8.99
N GLY A 8 -6.66 -3.10 8.64
CA GLY A 8 -6.24 -4.48 8.95
C GLY A 8 -7.00 -5.57 8.17
N VAL A 9 -7.53 -5.21 7.00
CA VAL A 9 -8.35 -6.09 6.16
C VAL A 9 -7.51 -6.68 5.01
N PRO A 10 -7.41 -8.02 4.89
CA PRO A 10 -6.71 -8.64 3.78
C PRO A 10 -7.49 -8.53 2.46
N LEU A 11 -6.79 -8.63 1.33
CA LEU A 11 -7.32 -8.26 0.01
C LEU A 11 -7.21 -9.40 -1.02
N VAL A 12 -8.19 -9.48 -1.92
CA VAL A 12 -8.11 -10.24 -3.18
C VAL A 12 -8.09 -9.23 -4.32
N VAL A 13 -7.06 -9.27 -5.15
CA VAL A 13 -6.86 -8.30 -6.24
C VAL A 13 -6.88 -9.03 -7.58
N ALA A 14 -7.66 -8.50 -8.52
CA ALA A 14 -7.69 -8.92 -9.92
C ALA A 14 -7.34 -7.72 -10.79
N GLY A 15 -6.41 -7.90 -11.71
CA GLY A 15 -5.95 -6.87 -12.64
C GLY A 15 -4.75 -7.38 -13.44
N GLN A 16 -4.69 -7.03 -14.72
CA GLN A 16 -3.52 -7.31 -15.56
C GLN A 16 -2.51 -6.15 -15.56
N THR A 17 -2.94 -4.88 -15.41
CA THR A 17 -2.09 -3.78 -15.90
C THR A 17 -2.27 -2.38 -15.32
N GLU A 18 -3.05 -2.10 -14.26
CA GLU A 18 -3.26 -0.69 -13.88
C GLU A 18 -2.39 -0.22 -12.68
N ASP A 19 -1.21 0.27 -13.07
CA ASP A 19 -0.43 1.39 -12.51
C ASP A 19 0.19 1.37 -11.11
N LYS A 20 0.08 0.30 -10.32
CA LYS A 20 1.05 0.08 -9.22
C LYS A 20 1.38 -1.40 -9.02
N PRO A 21 2.25 -2.00 -9.86
CA PRO A 21 2.91 -3.26 -9.51
C PRO A 21 3.49 -3.20 -8.08
N GLU A 22 3.86 -2.03 -7.59
CA GLU A 22 4.34 -1.82 -6.22
C GLU A 22 3.31 -2.12 -5.12
N VAL A 23 2.01 -1.85 -5.33
CA VAL A 23 0.98 -2.01 -4.29
C VAL A 23 0.47 -3.45 -4.23
N ALA A 24 0.22 -4.07 -5.39
CA ALA A 24 -0.13 -5.48 -5.49
C ALA A 24 1.06 -6.37 -5.07
N ALA A 25 2.29 -6.03 -5.48
CA ALA A 25 3.49 -6.72 -5.02
C ALA A 25 3.72 -6.53 -3.53
N ARG A 26 3.45 -5.36 -2.92
CA ARG A 26 3.56 -5.21 -1.46
C ARG A 26 2.53 -6.08 -0.73
N VAL A 27 1.30 -6.18 -1.21
CA VAL A 27 0.27 -7.05 -0.62
C VAL A 27 0.71 -8.52 -0.68
N GLU A 28 1.24 -8.97 -1.82
CA GLU A 28 1.73 -10.34 -1.99
C GLU A 28 3.05 -10.59 -1.24
N TYR A 29 4.00 -9.66 -1.29
CA TYR A 29 5.29 -9.69 -0.60
C TYR A 29 5.13 -9.72 0.92
N PHE A 30 4.19 -8.93 1.46
CA PHE A 30 3.88 -8.95 2.88
C PHE A 30 2.87 -10.05 3.24
N GLY A 31 2.40 -10.84 2.28
CA GLY A 31 1.43 -11.93 2.51
C GLY A 31 0.14 -11.44 3.13
N ALA A 32 -0.34 -10.23 2.77
CA ALA A 32 -1.57 -9.62 3.27
C ALA A 32 -2.75 -9.78 2.30
N GLY A 33 -2.59 -10.57 1.23
CA GLY A 33 -3.65 -10.86 0.27
C GLY A 33 -3.22 -11.71 -0.91
N VAL A 34 -4.16 -11.98 -1.82
CA VAL A 34 -3.97 -12.82 -3.01
C VAL A 34 -4.07 -11.98 -4.28
N ASN A 35 -3.12 -12.17 -5.20
CA ASN A 35 -3.15 -11.60 -6.54
C ASN A 35 -3.61 -12.67 -7.56
N LEU A 36 -4.77 -12.45 -8.17
CA LEU A 36 -5.34 -13.34 -9.19
C LEU A 36 -4.63 -13.23 -10.54
N ARG A 37 -3.80 -12.19 -10.75
CA ARG A 37 -2.96 -12.01 -11.96
C ARG A 37 -3.73 -12.01 -13.28
N THR A 38 -5.02 -11.76 -13.25
CA THR A 38 -5.91 -11.69 -14.42
C THR A 38 -6.85 -10.50 -14.28
N GLY A 39 -7.13 -9.83 -15.40
CA GLY A 39 -8.12 -8.75 -15.47
C GLY A 39 -9.55 -9.28 -15.63
N THR A 40 -9.70 -10.56 -15.94
CA THR A 40 -10.98 -11.23 -16.15
C THR A 40 -11.04 -12.53 -15.37
N PRO A 41 -10.99 -12.49 -14.01
CA PRO A 41 -11.08 -13.71 -13.21
C PRO A 41 -12.45 -14.35 -13.36
N GLY A 42 -12.48 -15.67 -13.46
CA GLY A 42 -13.70 -16.44 -13.42
C GLY A 42 -14.32 -16.46 -12.01
N PRO A 43 -15.64 -16.64 -11.87
CA PRO A 43 -16.31 -16.69 -10.56
C PRO A 43 -15.75 -17.76 -9.60
N ALA A 44 -15.29 -18.89 -10.14
CA ALA A 44 -14.69 -19.96 -9.35
C ALA A 44 -13.34 -19.56 -8.74
N GLU A 45 -12.51 -18.81 -9.50
CA GLU A 45 -11.20 -18.34 -9.06
C GLU A 45 -11.33 -17.29 -7.96
N VAL A 46 -12.25 -16.32 -8.13
CA VAL A 46 -12.57 -15.34 -7.08
C VAL A 46 -13.03 -16.04 -5.81
N ARG A 47 -13.93 -17.02 -5.94
CA ARG A 47 -14.45 -17.79 -4.80
C ARG A 47 -13.34 -18.56 -4.09
N ALA A 48 -12.41 -19.16 -4.82
CA ALA A 48 -11.28 -19.88 -4.23
C ALA A 48 -10.35 -18.93 -3.47
N ALA A 49 -9.98 -17.79 -4.07
CA ALA A 49 -9.11 -16.81 -3.43
C ALA A 49 -9.75 -16.17 -2.18
N VAL A 50 -11.05 -15.86 -2.22
CA VAL A 50 -11.76 -15.35 -1.04
C VAL A 50 -11.78 -16.39 0.08
N ARG A 51 -12.03 -17.67 -0.24
CA ARG A 51 -11.98 -18.73 0.78
C ARG A 51 -10.59 -18.85 1.38
N ASP A 52 -9.54 -18.85 0.56
CA ASP A 52 -8.15 -18.94 1.03
C ASP A 52 -7.83 -17.81 2.02
N VAL A 53 -8.11 -16.56 1.63
CA VAL A 53 -7.89 -15.37 2.47
C VAL A 53 -8.67 -15.41 3.79
N LEU A 54 -9.87 -15.99 3.79
CA LEU A 54 -10.68 -16.12 5.00
C LEU A 54 -10.26 -17.30 5.88
N SER A 55 -9.73 -18.39 5.30
CA SER A 55 -9.31 -19.58 6.04
C SER A 55 -7.89 -19.50 6.61
N ASN A 56 -7.01 -18.74 5.97
CA ASN A 56 -5.62 -18.60 6.38
C ASN A 56 -5.43 -17.32 7.20
N GLU A 57 -5.31 -17.49 8.53
CA GLU A 57 -5.14 -16.38 9.48
C GLU A 57 -3.88 -15.54 9.22
N THR A 58 -2.88 -16.10 8.52
CA THR A 58 -1.65 -15.41 8.16
C THR A 58 -1.93 -14.12 7.39
N TYR A 59 -2.90 -14.12 6.47
CA TYR A 59 -3.27 -12.92 5.72
C TYR A 59 -3.81 -11.81 6.62
N ARG A 60 -4.65 -12.16 7.59
CA ARG A 60 -5.19 -11.21 8.57
C ARG A 60 -4.11 -10.71 9.52
N SER A 61 -3.22 -11.59 9.97
CA SER A 61 -2.09 -11.23 10.84
C SER A 61 -1.17 -10.22 10.14
N ASN A 62 -0.83 -10.49 8.88
CA ASN A 62 0.00 -9.59 8.09
C ASN A 62 -0.69 -8.25 7.78
N ALA A 63 -1.99 -8.26 7.49
CA ALA A 63 -2.76 -7.03 7.31
C ALA A 63 -2.76 -6.17 8.59
N ARG A 64 -2.91 -6.78 9.77
CA ARG A 64 -2.80 -6.08 11.06
C ARG A 64 -1.40 -5.53 11.32
N ARG A 65 -0.36 -6.29 10.99
CA ARG A 65 1.03 -5.81 11.10
C ARG A 65 1.27 -4.55 10.25
N LEU A 66 0.65 -4.48 9.07
CA LEU A 66 0.70 -3.29 8.22
C LEU A 66 -0.15 -2.14 8.78
N GLN A 67 -1.32 -2.43 9.36
CA GLN A 67 -2.12 -1.45 10.08
C GLN A 67 -1.31 -0.79 11.22
N ASP A 68 -0.64 -1.58 12.05
CA ASP A 68 0.18 -1.07 13.16
C ASP A 68 1.31 -0.17 12.64
N ALA A 69 1.97 -0.59 11.57
CA ALA A 69 3.02 0.20 10.92
C ALA A 69 2.50 1.52 10.34
N TYR A 70 1.26 1.56 9.84
CA TYR A 70 0.63 2.79 9.36
C TYR A 70 0.18 3.70 10.51
N ALA A 71 -0.31 3.13 11.62
CA ALA A 71 -0.72 3.90 12.79
C ALA A 71 0.45 4.60 13.49
N LEU A 72 1.66 4.06 13.37
CA LEU A 72 2.89 4.60 13.96
C LEU A 72 3.42 5.88 13.26
N ARG A 73 2.86 6.29 12.12
CA ARG A 73 3.35 7.46 11.36
C ARG A 73 2.27 8.51 11.16
N ASP A 74 2.46 9.68 11.76
CA ASP A 74 1.70 10.87 11.38
C ASP A 74 2.32 11.50 10.13
N SER A 75 1.91 10.96 8.99
CA SER A 75 2.44 11.35 7.69
C SER A 75 2.14 12.82 7.36
N ILE A 76 1.04 13.38 7.89
CA ILE A 76 0.67 14.77 7.64
C ILE A 76 1.60 15.70 8.43
N THR A 77 1.85 15.39 9.70
CA THR A 77 2.80 16.14 10.52
C THR A 77 4.22 16.07 9.96
N ASP A 78 4.68 14.89 9.54
CA ASP A 78 6.00 14.71 8.94
C ASP A 78 6.15 15.52 7.63
N ILE A 79 5.14 15.48 6.76
CA ILE A 79 5.14 16.24 5.50
C ILE A 79 5.14 17.75 5.79
N ALA A 80 4.30 18.20 6.72
CA ALA A 80 4.23 19.61 7.10
C ALA A 80 5.59 20.11 7.61
N ALA A 81 6.25 19.35 8.49
CA ALA A 81 7.56 19.70 9.02
C ALA A 81 8.63 19.84 7.91
N VAL A 82 8.64 18.92 6.93
CA VAL A 82 9.56 19.00 5.78
C VAL A 82 9.27 20.21 4.89
N VAL A 83 7.99 20.52 4.67
CA VAL A 83 7.58 21.70 3.90
C VAL A 83 7.99 22.98 4.61
N ASP A 84 7.75 23.08 5.92
CA ASP A 84 8.14 24.22 6.74
C ASP A 84 9.66 24.41 6.75
N GLU A 85 10.43 23.33 6.87
CA GLU A 85 11.90 23.37 6.76
C GLU A 85 12.36 23.88 5.38
N ALA A 86 11.71 23.42 4.30
CA ALA A 86 12.05 23.85 2.94
C ALA A 86 11.72 25.33 2.70
N ILE A 87 10.66 25.85 3.30
CA ILE A 87 10.29 27.27 3.25
C ILE A 87 11.25 28.11 4.11
N ALA A 88 11.66 27.61 5.27
CA ALA A 88 12.55 28.33 6.19
C ALA A 88 14.00 28.43 5.70
N LYS A 89 14.43 27.56 4.78
CA LYS A 89 15.74 27.66 4.10
C LYS A 89 15.61 28.56 2.87
N PRO A 90 16.23 29.75 2.84
CA PRO A 90 16.30 30.53 1.60
C PRO A 90 17.06 29.69 0.56
N ALA A 91 16.54 29.59 -0.66
CA ALA A 91 17.22 28.89 -1.74
C ALA A 91 18.66 29.43 -1.90
N PRO A 92 19.67 28.55 -2.11
CA PRO A 92 21.01 29.03 -2.44
C PRO A 92 20.90 29.86 -3.72
N HIS A 93 21.35 31.11 -3.62
CA HIS A 93 21.40 32.08 -4.72
C HIS A 93 21.91 31.40 -6.00
N LEU A 94 21.09 31.38 -7.04
CA LEU A 94 21.57 31.13 -8.41
C LEU A 94 22.57 32.25 -8.72
N GLN A 95 23.87 31.96 -8.61
CA GLN A 95 24.91 32.87 -9.03
C GLN A 95 24.72 33.13 -10.53
N SER A 96 24.37 34.37 -10.86
CA SER A 96 24.28 34.88 -12.22
C SER A 96 25.63 34.63 -12.91
N VAL A 97 25.63 33.75 -13.90
CA VAL A 97 26.73 33.59 -14.85
C VAL A 97 26.83 34.91 -15.62
N ARG A 98 27.99 35.56 -15.52
CA ARG A 98 28.37 36.72 -16.35
C ARG A 98 28.91 36.25 -17.69
#